data_AF-A0A963E623-F1
#
_entry.id   AF-A0A963E623-F1
#
_cell.length_a   1.000
_cell.length_b   1.000
_cell.length_c   1.000
_cell.angle_alpha   90.00
_cell.angle_beta   90.00
_cell.angle_gamma   90.00
#
_symmetry.space_group_name_H-M   'P 1'
#
loop_
_entity.id
_entity.type
_entity.pdbx_description
1 polymer ?
#
loop_
_entity_poly.entity_id
_entity_poly.type
_entity_poly.pdbx_seq_one_letter_code
_entity_poly.pdbx_strand_id
1 'polypeptide(L)'
;MLDLRFDTNNKFYEAPVQMKAANGIFILDDFNCQKMSPREMLHRWIVPLERGTDFLALHTGMRFEIPFDQISIFCTNRSPSDLVDEAFLRRIRHKIKVPYLTEAEFKEVFRRVGAAEGIEFNESTLDYLSETSP
;
A
#
# COMPACT_ATOMS: atom_id res chain seq x y z
N MET A 1 0.59 -14.42 4.81
CA MET A 1 1.71 -13.79 5.54
C MET A 1 1.18 -12.54 6.25
N LEU A 2 0.18 -12.71 7.11
CA LEU A 2 -0.36 -11.69 8.03
C LEU A 2 -0.40 -12.22 9.46
N ASP A 3 -0.16 -13.50 9.65
CA ASP A 3 -0.05 -14.14 10.95
C ASP A 3 1.41 -14.52 11.20
N LEU A 4 1.72 -14.83 12.46
CA LEU A 4 3.06 -15.25 12.85
C LEU A 4 3.45 -16.55 12.14
N ARG A 5 4.71 -16.63 11.72
CA ARG A 5 5.29 -17.87 11.20
C ARG A 5 6.27 -18.42 12.22
N PHE A 6 6.00 -19.61 12.74
CA PHE A 6 6.92 -20.29 13.67
C PHE A 6 7.98 -21.08 12.90
N ASP A 7 9.25 -20.83 13.20
CA ASP A 7 10.37 -21.66 12.73
C ASP A 7 10.57 -22.83 13.71
N THR A 8 10.29 -24.06 13.24
CA THR A 8 10.39 -25.27 14.07
C THR A 8 11.83 -25.69 14.36
N ASN A 9 12.81 -25.25 13.58
CA ASN A 9 14.22 -25.58 13.79
C ASN A 9 14.84 -24.63 14.80
N ASN A 10 14.66 -23.33 14.59
CA ASN A 10 15.29 -22.28 15.39
C ASN A 10 14.42 -21.81 16.58
N LYS A 11 13.17 -22.29 16.67
CA LYS A 11 12.23 -22.04 17.78
C LYS A 11 11.88 -20.57 18.03
N PHE A 12 11.83 -19.75 16.98
CA PHE A 12 11.37 -18.36 17.07
C PHE A 12 10.20 -18.09 16.11
N TYR A 13 9.49 -16.99 16.37
CA TYR A 13 8.43 -16.50 15.49
C TYR A 13 8.93 -15.37 14.62
N GLU A 14 8.62 -15.44 13.33
CA GLU A 14 8.74 -14.30 12.45
C GLU A 14 7.48 -13.44 12.55
N ALA A 15 7.67 -12.16 12.88
CA ALA A 15 6.61 -11.17 12.93
C ALA A 15 5.99 -10.94 11.54
N PRO A 16 4.65 -10.78 11.46
CA PRO A 16 4.00 -10.43 10.20
C PRO A 16 4.34 -8.99 9.78
N VAL A 17 4.12 -8.67 8.52
CA VAL A 17 4.60 -7.41 7.91
C VAL A 17 4.00 -6.16 8.55
N GLN A 18 2.73 -6.18 8.92
CA GLN A 18 2.08 -5.06 9.60
C GLN A 18 2.66 -4.81 10.99
N MET A 19 3.05 -5.87 11.71
CA MET A 19 3.66 -5.72 13.03
C MET A 19 5.04 -5.06 12.91
N LYS A 20 5.79 -5.39 11.85
CA LYS A 20 7.08 -4.74 11.54
C LYS A 20 6.90 -3.26 11.15
N ALA A 21 5.75 -2.88 10.61
CA ALA A 21 5.43 -1.51 10.20
C ALA A 21 4.71 -0.68 11.30
N ALA A 22 4.57 -1.24 12.51
CA ALA A 22 3.93 -0.55 13.63
C ALA A 22 4.56 0.83 13.89
N ASN A 23 3.72 1.82 14.15
CA ASN A 23 4.04 3.25 14.29
C ASN A 23 4.58 3.93 13.01
N GLY A 24 4.55 3.24 11.87
CA GLY A 24 5.06 3.74 10.60
C GLY A 24 4.00 3.83 9.51
N ILE A 25 4.48 3.78 8.27
CA ILE A 25 3.65 3.74 7.06
C ILE A 25 3.77 2.35 6.45
N PHE A 26 2.64 1.73 6.16
CA PHE A 26 2.56 0.45 5.48
C PHE A 26 1.92 0.65 4.10
N ILE A 27 2.74 0.54 3.05
CA ILE A 27 2.32 0.75 1.66
C ILE A 27 2.20 -0.60 0.97
N LEU A 28 1.04 -0.86 0.37
CA LEU A 28 0.84 -1.96 -0.56
C LEU A 28 0.63 -1.40 -1.95
N ASP A 29 1.64 -1.59 -2.78
CA ASP A 29 1.55 -1.31 -4.21
C ASP A 29 0.94 -2.50 -4.96
N ASP A 30 0.35 -2.21 -6.12
CA ASP A 30 -0.36 -3.17 -6.96
C ASP A 30 -1.21 -4.13 -6.13
N PHE A 31 -2.20 -3.58 -5.43
CA PHE A 31 -2.95 -4.30 -4.41
C PHE A 31 -3.64 -5.58 -4.92
N ASN A 32 -3.71 -5.78 -6.24
CA ASN A 32 -4.24 -6.96 -6.93
C ASN A 32 -3.29 -8.16 -7.02
N CYS A 33 -1.97 -7.96 -6.95
CA CYS A 33 -0.97 -8.96 -7.33
C CYS A 33 -0.32 -9.68 -6.15
N GLN A 34 -1.03 -9.75 -5.02
CA GLN A 34 -0.50 -10.35 -3.81
C GLN A 34 -0.81 -11.86 -3.75
N LYS A 35 0.02 -12.63 -3.03
CA LYS A 35 -0.22 -14.08 -2.80
C LYS A 35 -1.57 -14.36 -2.09
N MET A 36 -2.12 -13.35 -1.45
CA MET A 36 -3.44 -13.33 -0.81
C MET A 36 -4.28 -12.31 -1.55
N SER A 37 -5.55 -12.62 -1.83
CA SER A 37 -6.41 -11.66 -2.52
C SER A 37 -6.64 -10.38 -1.70
N PRO A 38 -6.87 -9.21 -2.34
CA PRO A 38 -7.28 -7.98 -1.65
C PRO A 38 -8.38 -8.21 -0.63
N ARG A 39 -9.40 -8.99 -1.02
CA ARG A 39 -10.56 -9.29 -0.21
C ARG A 39 -10.21 -10.06 1.06
N GLU A 40 -9.42 -11.11 0.95
CA GLU A 40 -8.99 -11.91 2.11
C GLU A 40 -8.14 -11.08 3.08
N MET A 41 -7.24 -10.26 2.54
CA MET A 41 -6.38 -9.38 3.34
C MET A 41 -7.21 -8.35 4.12
N LEU A 42 -8.15 -7.70 3.43
CA LEU A 42 -9.04 -6.72 4.04
C LEU A 42 -10.00 -7.36 5.04
N HIS A 43 -10.58 -8.53 4.75
CA HIS A 43 -11.40 -9.27 5.72
C HIS A 43 -10.62 -9.57 7.01
N ARG A 44 -9.34 -9.98 6.91
CA ARG A 44 -8.48 -10.21 8.07
C ARG A 44 -8.21 -8.93 8.87
N TRP A 45 -8.28 -7.78 8.22
CA TRP A 45 -8.01 -6.45 8.78
C TRP A 45 -9.26 -5.63 9.12
N ILE A 46 -10.47 -6.17 8.99
CA ILE A 46 -11.70 -5.49 9.43
C ILE A 46 -11.57 -5.01 10.87
N VAL A 47 -11.21 -5.91 11.78
CA VAL A 47 -11.09 -5.61 13.21
C VAL A 47 -9.87 -4.72 13.51
N PRO A 48 -8.66 -5.01 12.99
CA PRO A 48 -7.50 -4.13 13.14
C PRO A 48 -7.73 -2.69 12.69
N LEU A 49 -8.31 -2.48 11.51
CA LEU A 49 -8.58 -1.13 10.97
C LEU A 49 -9.70 -0.41 11.73
N GLU A 50 -10.63 -1.15 12.35
CA GLU A 50 -11.75 -0.58 13.11
C GLU A 50 -11.36 -0.26 14.56
N ARG A 51 -10.51 -1.08 15.19
CA ARG A 51 -10.17 -0.99 16.62
C ARG A 51 -8.77 -0.48 16.91
N GLY A 52 -7.88 -0.44 15.92
CA GLY A 52 -6.46 -0.15 16.14
C GLY A 52 -5.72 -1.28 16.87
N THR A 53 -6.23 -2.51 16.82
CA THR A 53 -5.64 -3.67 17.53
C THR A 53 -5.72 -4.92 16.67
N ASP A 54 -4.59 -5.60 16.48
CA ASP A 54 -4.50 -6.89 15.80
C ASP A 54 -4.33 -8.02 16.82
N PHE A 55 -4.88 -9.18 16.51
CA PHE A 55 -4.84 -10.37 17.35
C PHE A 55 -4.05 -11.45 16.64
N LEU A 56 -2.94 -11.87 17.25
CA LEU A 56 -2.08 -12.91 16.70
C LEU A 56 -2.17 -14.18 17.55
N ALA A 57 -2.03 -15.32 16.90
CA ALA A 57 -2.04 -16.62 17.54
C ALA A 57 -0.66 -17.28 17.43
N LEU A 58 -0.18 -17.80 18.55
CA LEU A 58 0.99 -18.67 18.61
C LEU A 58 0.62 -20.07 18.12
N HIS A 59 1.60 -20.86 17.67
CA HIS A 59 1.39 -22.27 17.31
C HIS A 59 0.81 -23.12 18.46
N THR A 60 0.93 -22.66 19.71
CA THR A 60 0.34 -23.28 20.90
C THR A 60 -1.16 -22.98 21.08
N GLY A 61 -1.74 -22.14 20.21
CA GLY A 61 -3.13 -21.68 20.30
C GLY A 61 -3.34 -20.46 21.21
N MET A 62 -2.32 -20.06 21.99
CA MET A 62 -2.39 -18.83 22.79
C MET A 62 -2.51 -17.61 21.87
N ARG A 63 -3.42 -16.70 22.23
CA ARG A 63 -3.67 -15.46 21.50
C ARG A 63 -3.20 -14.26 22.32
N PHE A 64 -2.69 -13.26 21.64
CA PHE A 64 -2.30 -12.00 22.25
C PHE A 64 -2.65 -10.83 21.32
N GLU A 65 -2.82 -9.67 21.91
CA GLU A 65 -3.10 -8.43 21.21
C GLU A 65 -1.81 -7.64 20.93
N ILE A 66 -1.79 -6.96 19.79
CA ILE A 66 -0.76 -5.99 19.44
C ILE A 66 -1.43 -4.71 18.93
N PRO A 67 -0.81 -3.53 19.14
CA PRO A 67 -1.26 -2.31 18.49
C PRO A 67 -1.23 -2.45 16.97
N PHE A 68 -2.28 -1.98 16.30
CA PHE A 68 -2.34 -1.81 14.85
C PHE A 68 -2.27 -0.31 14.52
N ASP A 69 -1.23 0.35 15.04
CA ASP A 69 -1.02 1.79 14.89
C ASP A 69 -0.11 2.06 13.70
N GLN A 70 -0.63 1.87 12.49
CA GLN A 70 0.11 2.16 11.25
C GLN A 70 -0.75 2.96 10.26
N ILE A 71 -0.12 3.84 9.50
CA ILE A 71 -0.77 4.48 8.36
C ILE A 71 -0.76 3.48 7.20
N SER A 72 -1.92 2.90 6.88
CA SER A 72 -2.04 1.94 5.78
C SER A 72 -2.42 2.65 4.47
N ILE A 73 -1.61 2.48 3.43
CA ILE A 73 -1.82 3.03 2.09
C ILE A 73 -1.94 1.86 1.11
N PHE A 74 -3.06 1.82 0.36
CA PHE A 74 -3.30 0.81 -0.67
C PHE A 74 -3.32 1.50 -2.04
N CYS A 75 -2.47 1.06 -2.95
CA CYS A 75 -2.41 1.55 -4.32
C CYS A 75 -2.95 0.47 -5.28
N THR A 76 -3.81 0.88 -6.21
CA THR A 76 -4.43 -0.03 -7.17
C THR A 76 -4.77 0.69 -8.47
N ASN A 77 -4.68 -0.02 -9.58
CA ASN A 77 -5.19 0.41 -10.88
C ASN A 77 -6.65 -0.02 -11.12
N ARG A 78 -7.27 -0.78 -10.20
CA ARG A 78 -8.67 -1.20 -10.27
C ARG A 78 -9.60 -0.29 -9.47
N SER A 79 -10.87 -0.27 -9.85
CA SER A 79 -11.88 0.44 -9.05
C SER A 79 -11.96 -0.18 -7.64
N PRO A 80 -12.11 0.64 -6.57
CA PRO A 80 -12.32 0.12 -5.22
C PRO A 80 -13.46 -0.88 -5.10
N SER A 81 -14.52 -0.73 -5.92
CA SER A 81 -15.67 -1.65 -5.99
C SER A 81 -15.31 -3.06 -6.46
N ASP A 82 -14.22 -3.19 -7.21
CA ASP A 82 -13.79 -4.48 -7.80
C ASP A 82 -12.91 -5.27 -6.82
N LEU A 83 -12.46 -4.61 -5.74
CA LEU A 83 -11.58 -5.20 -4.74
C LEU A 83 -12.36 -5.82 -3.58
N VAL A 84 -13.37 -5.11 -3.09
CA VAL A 84 -14.14 -5.45 -1.88
C VAL A 84 -15.55 -4.87 -1.91
N ASP A 85 -16.40 -5.35 -1.00
CA ASP A 85 -17.76 -4.84 -0.84
C ASP A 85 -17.82 -3.41 -0.26
N GLU A 86 -18.98 -2.77 -0.42
CA GLU A 86 -19.21 -1.43 0.13
C GLU A 86 -19.04 -1.35 1.64
N ALA A 87 -19.41 -2.41 2.37
CA ALA A 87 -19.33 -2.43 3.82
C ALA A 87 -17.87 -2.25 4.28
N PHE A 88 -16.93 -2.88 3.58
CA PHE A 88 -15.51 -2.69 3.82
C PHE A 88 -15.04 -1.30 3.36
N LEU A 89 -15.45 -0.85 2.16
CA LEU A 89 -15.03 0.47 1.66
C LEU A 89 -15.42 1.61 2.60
N ARG A 90 -16.50 1.49 3.39
CA ARG A 90 -16.88 2.47 4.42
C ARG A 90 -15.84 2.62 5.54
N ARG A 91 -14.99 1.62 5.76
CA ARG A 91 -13.90 1.63 6.76
C ARG A 91 -12.63 2.31 6.25
N ILE A 92 -12.46 2.39 4.92
CA ILE A 92 -11.39 3.18 4.31
C ILE A 92 -11.88 4.62 4.16
N ARG A 93 -11.43 5.51 5.05
CA ARG A 93 -11.90 6.91 5.08
C ARG A 93 -11.55 7.67 3.80
N HIS A 94 -10.30 7.58 3.35
CA HIS A 94 -9.79 8.35 2.22
C HIS A 94 -9.65 7.47 0.98
N LYS A 95 -10.23 7.93 -0.13
CA LYS A 95 -10.15 7.29 -1.44
C LYS A 95 -9.75 8.38 -2.42
N ILE A 96 -8.49 8.38 -2.82
CA ILE A 96 -7.91 9.44 -3.66
C ILE A 96 -7.75 8.86 -5.05
N LYS A 97 -8.47 9.40 -6.02
CA LYS A 97 -8.26 9.08 -7.44
C LYS A 97 -7.13 9.95 -7.97
N VAL A 98 -6.07 9.32 -8.47
CA VAL A 98 -5.01 9.99 -9.20
C VAL A 98 -5.34 9.86 -10.69
N PRO A 99 -5.75 10.93 -11.38
CA PRO A 99 -6.03 10.87 -12.81
C PRO A 99 -4.72 10.82 -13.62
N TYR A 100 -4.85 10.53 -14.92
CA TYR A 100 -3.77 10.80 -15.85
C TYR A 100 -3.46 12.30 -15.87
N LEU A 101 -2.18 12.63 -16.00
CA LEU A 101 -1.72 14.00 -16.14
C LEU A 101 -2.02 14.48 -17.57
N THR A 102 -2.44 15.74 -17.68
CA THR A 102 -2.39 16.44 -18.97
C THR A 102 -0.95 16.68 -19.38
N GLU A 103 -0.72 16.92 -20.68
CA GLU A 103 0.61 17.24 -21.20
C GLU A 103 1.23 18.45 -20.46
N ALA A 104 0.45 19.51 -20.23
CA ALA A 104 0.91 20.69 -19.50
C ALA A 104 1.29 20.38 -18.05
N GLU A 105 0.50 19.55 -17.34
CA GLU A 105 0.83 19.13 -15.97
C GLU A 105 2.08 18.24 -15.94
N PHE A 106 2.23 17.34 -16.92
CA PHE A 106 3.43 16.52 -17.06
C PHE A 106 4.68 17.38 -17.31
N LYS A 107 4.59 18.38 -18.21
CA LYS A 107 5.66 19.36 -18.45
C LYS A 107 6.05 20.09 -17.17
N GLU A 108 5.08 20.52 -16.38
CA GLU A 108 5.34 21.19 -15.10
C GLU A 108 5.99 20.26 -14.05
N VAL A 109 5.54 18.99 -13.95
CA VAL A 109 6.18 18.00 -13.09
C VAL A 109 7.63 17.75 -13.52
N PHE A 110 7.86 17.55 -14.81
CA PHE A 110 9.19 17.32 -15.37
C PHE A 110 10.13 18.51 -15.08
N ARG A 111 9.66 19.74 -15.28
CA ARG A 111 10.40 20.97 -14.96
C ARG A 111 10.76 21.05 -13.47
N ARG A 112 9.82 20.72 -12.56
CA ARG A 112 10.07 20.75 -11.11
C ARG A 112 11.10 19.71 -10.68
N VAL A 113 10.99 18.48 -11.19
CA VAL A 113 11.93 17.41 -10.89
C VAL A 113 13.31 17.74 -11.46
N GLY A 114 13.38 18.21 -12.71
CA GLY A 114 14.64 18.66 -13.32
C GLY A 114 15.33 19.74 -12.48
N ALA A 115 14.58 20.77 -12.06
CA ALA A 115 15.12 21.81 -11.21
C ALA A 115 15.62 21.29 -9.85
N ALA A 116 14.92 20.33 -9.23
CA ALA A 116 15.34 19.70 -7.98
C ALA A 116 16.63 18.88 -8.13
N GLU A 117 16.83 18.26 -9.29
CA GLU A 117 18.03 17.49 -9.64
C GLU A 117 19.15 18.35 -10.26
N GLY A 118 18.95 19.67 -10.39
CA GLY A 118 19.93 20.59 -10.99
C GLY A 118 20.06 20.48 -12.51
N ILE A 119 19.06 19.92 -13.19
CA ILE A 119 18.98 19.78 -14.63
C ILE A 119 18.20 20.97 -15.22
N GLU A 120 18.81 21.66 -16.18
CA GLU A 120 18.15 22.77 -16.88
C GLU A 120 16.99 22.25 -17.73
N PHE A 121 15.83 22.86 -17.57
CA PHE A 121 14.64 22.48 -18.33
C PHE A 121 14.75 22.98 -19.76
N ASN A 122 14.65 22.05 -20.72
CA ASN A 122 14.57 22.35 -22.14
C ASN A 122 13.29 21.74 -22.73
N GLU A 123 12.38 22.60 -23.18
CA GLU A 123 11.09 22.18 -23.73
C GLU A 123 11.23 21.30 -24.99
N SER A 124 12.15 21.65 -25.90
CA SER A 124 12.38 20.85 -27.11
C SER A 124 12.88 19.44 -26.83
N THR A 125 13.65 19.25 -25.75
CA THR A 125 14.08 17.92 -25.31
C THR A 125 12.91 17.12 -24.76
N LEU A 126 12.02 17.76 -23.99
CA LEU A 126 10.85 17.09 -23.45
C LEU A 126 9.83 16.73 -24.54
N ASP A 127 9.62 17.61 -25.51
CA ASP A 127 8.74 17.34 -26.65
C ASP A 127 9.26 16.15 -27.45
N TYR A 128 10.57 16.12 -27.75
CA TYR A 128 11.21 14.97 -28.40
C TYR A 128 11.02 13.66 -27.62
N LEU A 129 11.25 13.67 -26.31
CA LEU A 129 11.04 12.48 -25.47
C LEU A 129 9.57 12.03 -25.46
N SER A 130 8.63 12.98 -25.49
CA SER A 130 7.20 12.68 -25.49
C SER A 130 6.73 12.06 -26.81
N GLU A 131 7.31 12.47 -27.94
CA GLU A 131 7.02 11.90 -29.27
C GLU A 131 7.69 10.53 -29.50
N THR A 132 8.82 10.27 -28.83
CA THR A 132 9.61 9.04 -29.01
C THR A 132 9.31 7.97 -27.95
N SER A 133 8.49 8.30 -26.95
CA SER A 133 8.08 7.34 -25.91
C SER A 133 7.10 6.31 -26.49
N PRO A 134 7.33 4.99 -26.32
CA PRO A 134 6.47 3.94 -26.83
C PRO A 134 5.10 3.86 -26.14
#